data_AF-A0A0S3T8V7-F1
#
_entry.id   AF-A0A0S3T8V7-F1
#
_cell.length_a   1.000
_cell.length_b   1.000
_cell.length_c   1.000
_cell.angle_alpha   90.00
_cell.angle_beta   90.00
_cell.angle_gamma   90.00
#
_symmetry.space_group_name_H-M   'P 1'
#
loop_
_entity.id
_entity.type
_entity.pdbx_description
1 polymer ?
#
loop_
_entity_poly.entity_id
_entity_poly.type
_entity_poly.pdbx_seq_one_letter_code
_entity_poly.pdbx_strand_id
1 'polypeptide(L)'
;MTPAELDIICQIDQLPSRTSSRQLIGLLGSDTLRARVFDIFGGMEKHQAFMRMMARKKNLEKSGEGTSSPSWIVAHKTPTQSMNPALQISDTEKPLSAPVKASSVNAPANDSKKKLPRDKGTPMNKKRKITGPVLFGPLDPLIHVAERLQYNPTPEEKIPFKRMSPGEASDMAYELIARASVCMNYAAGSTKSLLTEELDTVRQDLEASQKKNAELTRHLEEIMKIAEDNRAKVASALTQAQDDLRQLKRTSDDLKLDFQKATSQNQALMKERDALVAVRDKLTTENLSLGDDICNERLTGFEQGIAQCRYFFGTPLSHDGFDIMKIVVNGQLLSLSTLDEDEAAAIANASPSGAQAIAEVLFVTTL
;
A
#
# COMPACT_ATOMS: atom_id res chain seq x y z
N MET A 1 -30.24 -7.04 -2.89
CA MET A 1 -29.75 -6.10 -3.90
C MET A 1 -30.65 -4.89 -3.87
N THR A 2 -30.11 -3.70 -3.58
CA THR A 2 -30.91 -2.47 -3.49
C THR A 2 -31.20 -1.88 -4.87
N PRO A 3 -32.26 -1.07 -5.06
CA PRO A 3 -32.54 -0.41 -6.33
C PRO A 3 -31.37 0.45 -6.86
N ALA A 4 -30.57 1.01 -5.94
CA ALA A 4 -29.37 1.77 -6.27
C ALA A 4 -28.21 0.89 -6.79
N GLU A 5 -28.12 -0.38 -6.34
CA GLU A 5 -27.13 -1.34 -6.86
C GLU A 5 -27.47 -1.80 -8.28
N LEU A 6 -28.76 -1.97 -8.58
CA LEU A 6 -29.24 -2.30 -9.93
C LEU A 6 -28.93 -1.19 -10.94
N ASP A 7 -29.07 0.08 -10.55
CA ASP A 7 -28.77 1.23 -11.40
C ASP A 7 -27.28 1.30 -11.79
N ILE A 8 -26.38 1.02 -10.84
CA ILE A 8 -24.93 1.00 -11.09
C ILE A 8 -24.53 -0.15 -12.02
N ILE A 9 -25.12 -1.33 -11.84
CA ILE A 9 -24.87 -2.49 -12.72
C ILE A 9 -25.36 -2.17 -14.14
N CYS A 10 -26.53 -1.54 -14.28
CA CYS A 10 -27.03 -1.09 -15.58
C CYS A 10 -26.14 -0.03 -16.24
N GLN A 11 -25.47 0.83 -15.46
CA GLN A 11 -24.52 1.82 -15.98
C GLN A 11 -23.19 1.18 -16.42
N ILE A 12 -22.74 0.13 -15.73
CA ILE A 12 -21.52 -0.61 -16.10
C ILE A 12 -21.74 -1.42 -17.38
N ASP A 13 -22.91 -2.04 -17.55
CA ASP A 13 -23.26 -2.80 -18.77
C ASP A 13 -23.45 -1.93 -20.02
N GLN A 14 -23.61 -0.61 -19.84
CA GLN A 14 -23.65 0.36 -20.94
C GLN A 14 -22.26 0.84 -21.39
N LEU A 15 -21.20 0.46 -20.66
CA LEU A 15 -19.84 0.85 -21.07
C LEU A 15 -19.38 0.03 -22.28
N PRO A 16 -18.77 0.67 -23.31
CA PRO A 16 -18.22 -0.05 -24.45
C PRO A 16 -17.24 -1.13 -23.99
N SER A 17 -17.28 -2.31 -24.60
CA SER A 17 -16.48 -3.50 -24.23
C SER A 17 -14.95 -3.33 -24.24
N ARG A 18 -14.45 -2.12 -24.53
CA ARG A 18 -13.03 -1.75 -24.58
C ARG A 18 -12.74 -0.41 -23.89
N THR A 19 -13.38 -0.12 -22.76
CA THR A 19 -12.99 1.03 -21.94
C THR A 19 -11.63 0.80 -21.29
N SER A 20 -10.70 1.73 -21.52
CA SER A 20 -9.35 1.73 -20.94
C SER A 20 -9.40 1.77 -19.41
N SER A 21 -8.48 1.05 -18.75
CA SER A 21 -8.35 1.06 -17.28
C SER A 21 -8.17 2.47 -16.71
N ARG A 22 -7.53 3.38 -17.44
CA ARG A 22 -7.41 4.79 -17.04
C ARG A 22 -8.75 5.53 -17.04
N GLN A 23 -9.65 5.16 -17.93
CA GLN A 23 -10.97 5.77 -18.08
C GLN A 23 -11.93 5.26 -17.00
N LEU A 24 -11.82 3.98 -16.63
CA LEU A 24 -12.45 3.41 -15.43
C LEU A 24 -11.94 4.08 -14.14
N ILE A 25 -10.63 4.33 -14.03
CA ILE A 25 -10.04 5.05 -12.89
C ILE A 25 -10.51 6.51 -12.83
N GLY A 26 -10.73 7.16 -13.98
CA GLY A 26 -11.32 8.50 -14.05
C GLY A 26 -12.76 8.54 -13.52
N LEU A 27 -13.57 7.51 -13.80
CA LEU A 27 -14.92 7.35 -13.27
C LEU A 27 -14.93 7.03 -11.76
N LEU A 28 -13.89 6.34 -11.26
CA LEU A 28 -13.61 6.10 -9.84
C LEU A 28 -13.18 7.37 -9.06
N GLY A 29 -13.00 8.51 -9.73
CA GLY A 29 -12.78 9.81 -9.09
C GLY A 29 -14.03 10.39 -8.39
N SER A 30 -15.18 9.73 -8.52
CA SER A 30 -16.35 9.95 -7.68
C SER A 30 -16.10 9.39 -6.27
N ASP A 31 -16.05 10.28 -5.25
CA ASP A 31 -15.82 9.89 -3.85
C ASP A 31 -16.85 8.87 -3.34
N THR A 32 -18.06 8.89 -3.87
CA THR A 32 -19.14 7.94 -3.55
C THR A 32 -18.94 6.56 -4.20
N LEU A 33 -18.33 6.49 -5.37
CA LEU A 33 -18.05 5.22 -6.04
C LEU A 33 -16.81 4.54 -5.46
N ARG A 34 -15.77 5.32 -5.13
CA ARG A 34 -14.51 4.81 -4.54
C ARG A 34 -14.76 4.07 -3.21
N ALA A 35 -15.58 4.65 -2.33
CA ALA A 35 -15.95 4.01 -1.06
C ALA A 35 -16.74 2.71 -1.28
N ARG A 36 -17.69 2.70 -2.22
CA ARG A 36 -18.55 1.54 -2.46
C ARG A 36 -17.87 0.40 -3.22
N VAL A 37 -16.93 0.69 -4.11
CA VAL A 37 -16.14 -0.35 -4.81
C VAL A 37 -15.26 -1.11 -3.81
N PHE A 38 -14.70 -0.42 -2.81
CA PHE A 38 -13.97 -1.10 -1.73
C PHE A 38 -14.89 -1.92 -0.82
N ASP A 39 -16.14 -1.51 -0.60
CA ASP A 39 -17.12 -2.33 0.14
C ASP A 39 -17.60 -3.55 -0.66
N ILE A 40 -17.79 -3.41 -1.98
CA ILE A 40 -18.22 -4.52 -2.86
C ILE A 40 -17.11 -5.57 -3.00
N PHE A 41 -15.86 -5.15 -3.22
CA PHE A 41 -14.72 -6.07 -3.27
C PHE A 41 -14.17 -6.47 -1.90
N GLY A 42 -14.46 -5.70 -0.84
CA GLY A 42 -14.09 -6.01 0.54
C GLY A 42 -15.06 -6.96 1.24
N GLY A 43 -16.35 -6.93 0.86
CA GLY A 43 -17.42 -7.73 1.43
C GLY A 43 -17.65 -9.08 0.75
N MET A 44 -17.22 -9.26 -0.50
CA MET A 44 -17.30 -10.53 -1.20
C MET A 44 -15.94 -11.26 -1.15
N GLU A 45 -15.97 -12.57 -0.91
CA GLU A 45 -14.87 -13.51 -1.19
C GLU A 45 -13.74 -13.77 -0.19
N LYS A 46 -13.73 -13.27 1.05
CA LYS A 46 -12.61 -13.68 1.92
C LYS A 46 -12.63 -15.13 2.41
N HIS A 47 -13.78 -15.83 2.47
CA HIS A 47 -13.79 -17.21 3.02
C HIS A 47 -14.51 -18.28 2.18
N GLN A 48 -15.52 -17.99 1.37
CA GLN A 48 -16.34 -19.06 0.79
C GLN A 48 -15.76 -19.71 -0.48
N ALA A 49 -15.17 -18.93 -1.39
CA ALA A 49 -14.55 -19.46 -2.61
C ALA A 49 -13.25 -20.24 -2.31
N PHE A 50 -12.44 -19.70 -1.39
CA PHE A 50 -11.23 -20.37 -0.89
C PHE A 50 -11.54 -21.68 -0.14
N MET A 51 -12.57 -21.69 0.74
CA MET A 51 -13.00 -22.94 1.39
C MET A 51 -13.55 -23.98 0.41
N ARG A 52 -14.30 -23.59 -0.63
CA ARG A 52 -14.73 -24.53 -1.68
C ARG A 52 -13.56 -25.08 -2.51
N MET A 53 -12.53 -24.28 -2.75
CA MET A 53 -11.33 -24.71 -3.47
C MET A 53 -10.52 -25.74 -2.65
N MET A 54 -10.36 -25.50 -1.35
CA MET A 54 -9.66 -26.41 -0.44
C MET A 54 -10.45 -27.71 -0.19
N ALA A 55 -11.78 -27.66 -0.17
CA ALA A 55 -12.63 -28.84 -0.07
C ALA A 55 -12.55 -29.76 -1.30
N ARG A 56 -12.36 -29.20 -2.50
CA ARG A 56 -12.15 -30.01 -3.73
C ARG A 56 -10.77 -30.64 -3.80
N LYS A 57 -9.75 -30.03 -3.20
CA LYS A 57 -8.37 -30.56 -3.21
C LYS A 57 -8.21 -31.80 -2.32
N LYS A 58 -9.05 -31.97 -1.30
CA LYS A 58 -8.97 -33.11 -0.35
C LYS A 58 -9.55 -34.43 -0.88
N ASN A 59 -10.25 -34.40 -2.03
CA ASN A 59 -10.83 -35.59 -2.67
C ASN A 59 -9.97 -36.18 -3.79
N LEU A 60 -8.77 -35.63 -4.05
CA LEU A 60 -7.85 -36.17 -5.07
C LEU A 60 -6.86 -37.21 -4.54
N GLU A 61 -6.79 -37.45 -3.23
CA GLU A 61 -5.85 -38.42 -2.63
C GLU A 61 -6.48 -39.78 -2.30
N LYS A 62 -7.69 -40.07 -2.79
CA LYS A 62 -8.33 -41.38 -2.66
C LYS A 62 -8.96 -41.87 -3.96
N SER A 63 -8.11 -42.23 -4.91
CA SER A 63 -8.30 -43.34 -5.86
C SER A 63 -6.91 -43.60 -6.44
N GLY A 64 -6.26 -44.74 -6.22
CA GLY A 64 -6.83 -46.05 -6.49
C GLY A 64 -6.76 -46.29 -7.99
N GLU A 65 -5.59 -46.79 -8.43
CA GLU A 65 -5.42 -47.84 -9.44
C GLU A 65 -5.89 -47.56 -10.88
N GLY A 66 -4.95 -47.63 -11.85
CA GLY A 66 -5.31 -47.76 -13.27
C GLY A 66 -4.40 -47.06 -14.27
N THR A 67 -3.48 -47.86 -14.82
CA THR A 67 -2.79 -47.78 -16.12
C THR A 67 -3.19 -46.71 -17.15
N SER A 68 -2.16 -46.23 -17.87
CA SER A 68 -2.13 -45.86 -19.30
C SER A 68 -1.75 -44.41 -19.61
N SER A 69 -0.57 -44.26 -20.24
CA SER A 69 -0.17 -43.13 -21.10
C SER A 69 -1.21 -42.87 -22.22
N PRO A 70 -1.22 -41.73 -22.94
CA PRO A 70 -0.13 -41.36 -23.85
C PRO A 70 0.23 -39.86 -23.95
N SER A 71 1.46 -39.67 -24.44
CA SER A 71 2.09 -38.45 -24.94
C SER A 71 1.30 -37.74 -26.04
N TRP A 72 1.43 -36.41 -26.12
CA TRP A 72 1.47 -35.71 -27.40
C TRP A 72 2.60 -34.67 -27.45
N ILE A 73 3.55 -34.94 -28.34
CA ILE A 73 4.58 -34.04 -28.86
C ILE A 73 4.00 -33.37 -30.12
N VAL A 74 4.05 -32.03 -30.23
CA VAL A 74 4.26 -31.22 -31.47
C VAL A 74 4.68 -29.81 -31.01
N ALA A 75 5.97 -29.46 -30.94
CA ALA A 75 6.80 -28.80 -31.97
C ALA A 75 6.22 -27.48 -32.55
N HIS A 76 6.90 -26.34 -32.33
CA HIS A 76 7.61 -25.57 -33.38
C HIS A 76 7.94 -24.10 -32.99
N LYS A 77 9.22 -23.77 -33.19
CA LYS A 77 9.80 -22.54 -33.79
C LYS A 77 9.89 -21.23 -32.98
N THR A 78 11.11 -20.96 -32.52
CA THR A 78 11.80 -19.65 -32.63
C THR A 78 12.30 -19.45 -34.07
N PRO A 79 12.40 -18.21 -34.59
CA PRO A 79 13.72 -17.53 -34.58
C PRO A 79 13.72 -15.98 -34.47
N THR A 80 14.67 -15.49 -33.66
CA THR A 80 15.75 -14.52 -33.95
C THR A 80 15.49 -13.12 -34.58
N GLN A 81 15.97 -12.11 -33.85
CA GLN A 81 16.62 -10.84 -34.25
C GLN A 81 15.87 -9.74 -35.02
N SER A 82 15.83 -8.54 -34.42
CA SER A 82 16.05 -7.27 -35.11
C SER A 82 16.61 -6.22 -34.15
N MET A 83 17.55 -5.42 -34.64
CA MET A 83 18.41 -4.44 -33.96
C MET A 83 17.72 -3.08 -33.74
N ASN A 84 18.01 -2.44 -32.58
CA ASN A 84 18.37 -1.02 -32.28
C ASN A 84 17.70 0.19 -33.03
N PRO A 85 17.86 1.48 -32.61
CA PRO A 85 18.48 2.08 -31.41
C PRO A 85 17.74 3.32 -30.80
N ALA A 86 18.32 3.83 -29.70
CA ALA A 86 18.49 5.25 -29.31
C ALA A 86 17.30 6.22 -29.16
N LEU A 87 17.13 6.76 -27.94
CA LEU A 87 16.77 8.16 -27.70
C LEU A 87 17.63 8.71 -26.55
N GLN A 88 18.72 9.38 -26.93
CA GLN A 88 19.42 10.36 -26.10
C GLN A 88 18.59 11.65 -26.12
N ILE A 89 18.37 12.25 -24.95
CA ILE A 89 17.96 13.66 -24.86
C ILE A 89 18.88 14.32 -23.84
N SER A 90 19.91 14.97 -24.36
CA SER A 90 20.52 16.14 -23.75
C SER A 90 19.82 17.35 -24.37
N ASP A 91 19.47 18.37 -23.58
CA ASP A 91 20.15 19.66 -23.73
C ASP A 91 19.76 20.65 -22.64
N THR A 92 20.82 21.34 -22.22
CA THR A 92 20.86 22.51 -21.36
C THR A 92 20.97 23.71 -22.30
N GLU A 93 20.17 24.76 -22.15
CA GLU A 93 20.69 26.13 -22.01
C GLU A 93 19.63 27.19 -21.72
N LYS A 94 20.14 28.27 -21.14
CA LYS A 94 19.49 29.39 -20.45
C LYS A 94 19.52 30.64 -21.39
N PRO A 95 19.32 31.89 -20.91
CA PRO A 95 18.20 32.78 -21.24
C PRO A 95 18.57 33.98 -22.13
N LEU A 96 17.59 34.73 -22.68
CA LEU A 96 17.76 36.18 -22.88
C LEU A 96 16.44 36.96 -23.12
N SER A 97 16.35 38.08 -22.39
CA SER A 97 15.83 39.42 -22.76
C SER A 97 14.42 39.64 -23.37
N ALA A 98 13.63 40.44 -22.65
CA ALA A 98 12.55 41.29 -23.19
C ALA A 98 13.11 42.42 -24.09
N PRO A 99 12.30 43.16 -24.91
CA PRO A 99 11.39 44.20 -24.37
C PRO A 99 10.06 44.48 -25.15
N VAL A 100 9.06 44.96 -24.38
CA VAL A 100 8.07 46.03 -24.67
C VAL A 100 7.16 45.92 -25.93
N LYS A 101 5.83 45.80 -25.72
CA LYS A 101 4.83 46.82 -26.14
C LYS A 101 3.43 46.54 -25.60
N ALA A 102 2.79 47.61 -25.13
CA ALA A 102 1.40 47.68 -24.69
C ALA A 102 0.43 47.72 -25.88
N SER A 103 -0.77 47.18 -25.70
CA SER A 103 -1.95 47.44 -26.55
C SER A 103 -3.21 47.59 -25.70
N SER A 104 -3.65 48.83 -25.67
CA SER A 104 -5.01 49.42 -25.67
C SER A 104 -6.30 48.57 -25.56
N VAL A 105 -7.33 49.31 -25.08
CA VAL A 105 -8.78 49.21 -25.32
C VAL A 105 -9.62 48.49 -24.24
N ASN A 106 -10.24 49.25 -23.34
CA ASN A 106 -11.68 49.57 -23.40
C ASN A 106 -12.15 50.49 -22.25
N ALA A 107 -12.95 51.49 -22.61
CA ALA A 107 -13.81 52.27 -21.72
C ALA A 107 -15.04 51.43 -21.29
N PRO A 108 -15.81 51.86 -20.26
CA PRO A 108 -16.94 52.74 -20.60
C PRO A 108 -17.24 53.86 -19.59
N ALA A 109 -18.01 54.81 -20.09
CA ALA A 109 -18.54 55.99 -19.41
C ALA A 109 -19.55 55.66 -18.30
N ASN A 110 -19.66 56.54 -17.30
CA ASN A 110 -20.96 57.08 -16.93
C ASN A 110 -20.89 58.35 -16.07
N ASP A 111 -21.86 59.22 -16.33
CA ASP A 111 -22.17 60.50 -15.71
C ASP A 111 -22.36 60.44 -14.20
N SER A 112 -21.94 61.49 -13.48
CA SER A 112 -22.85 62.16 -12.55
C SER A 112 -22.40 63.57 -12.11
N LYS A 113 -23.36 64.47 -12.27
CA LYS A 113 -23.47 65.86 -11.82
C LYS A 113 -23.11 66.05 -10.34
N LYS A 114 -22.43 67.16 -9.98
CA LYS A 114 -22.96 68.23 -9.08
C LYS A 114 -21.92 69.30 -8.67
N LYS A 115 -22.32 70.54 -8.96
CA LYS A 115 -22.30 71.77 -8.13
C LYS A 115 -20.97 72.52 -7.84
N LEU A 116 -20.91 73.69 -8.47
CA LEU A 116 -20.36 74.98 -8.00
C LEU A 116 -20.52 75.20 -6.48
N PRO A 117 -19.58 75.95 -5.87
CA PRO A 117 -19.99 77.23 -5.31
C PRO A 117 -19.10 78.40 -5.74
N ARG A 118 -19.81 79.50 -5.98
CA ARG A 118 -19.37 80.86 -6.29
C ARG A 118 -19.25 81.62 -4.96
N ASP A 119 -18.11 82.28 -4.72
CA ASP A 119 -18.02 83.52 -3.94
C ASP A 119 -16.71 84.24 -4.29
N LYS A 120 -16.79 85.37 -5.00
CA LYS A 120 -16.74 86.77 -4.50
C LYS A 120 -15.34 87.21 -4.08
N GLY A 121 -14.77 88.09 -4.91
CA GLY A 121 -13.50 88.76 -4.65
C GLY A 121 -13.64 89.98 -3.73
N THR A 122 -12.50 90.35 -3.14
CA THR A 122 -12.22 91.67 -2.57
C THR A 122 -10.74 91.99 -2.85
N PRO A 123 -10.39 93.20 -3.33
CA PRO A 123 -9.00 93.55 -3.65
C PRO A 123 -8.29 94.13 -2.43
N MET A 124 -7.01 93.79 -2.23
CA MET A 124 -6.15 94.47 -1.26
C MET A 124 -4.82 94.88 -1.89
N ASN A 125 -4.71 96.19 -2.14
CA ASN A 125 -3.45 96.90 -2.39
C ASN A 125 -2.66 97.00 -1.08
N LYS A 126 -1.44 96.46 -1.01
CA LYS A 126 -0.36 96.99 -0.13
C LYS A 126 1.01 96.79 -0.77
N LYS A 127 1.63 97.91 -1.14
CA LYS A 127 3.03 98.03 -1.58
C LYS A 127 3.98 97.65 -0.42
N ARG A 128 4.90 96.70 -0.64
CA ARG A 128 6.16 96.57 0.11
C ARG A 128 7.31 96.72 -0.87
N LYS A 129 8.15 97.74 -0.66
CA LYS A 129 9.46 97.87 -1.29
C LYS A 129 10.42 96.92 -0.56
N ILE A 130 11.00 95.97 -1.29
CA ILE A 130 12.19 95.23 -0.86
C ILE A 130 13.28 95.57 -1.87
N THR A 131 14.33 96.21 -1.36
CA THR A 131 15.49 96.68 -2.09
C THR A 131 16.55 95.58 -2.04
N GLY A 132 16.89 94.98 -3.19
CA GLY A 132 17.94 93.98 -3.36
C GLY A 132 18.15 93.69 -4.86
N PRO A 133 19.38 93.39 -5.32
CA PRO A 133 19.77 93.59 -6.72
C PRO A 133 19.11 92.56 -7.66
N VAL A 134 18.24 93.06 -8.53
CA VAL A 134 17.53 92.27 -9.55
C VAL A 134 18.41 92.14 -10.78
N LEU A 135 18.74 90.90 -11.15
CA LEU A 135 19.26 90.56 -12.48
C LEU A 135 18.17 90.86 -13.52
N PHE A 136 18.28 92.00 -14.20
CA PHE A 136 17.37 92.43 -15.26
C PHE A 136 17.57 91.58 -16.53
N GLY A 137 16.80 90.49 -16.64
CA GLY A 137 16.40 89.89 -17.92
C GLY A 137 15.09 90.51 -18.43
N PRO A 138 14.69 90.29 -19.70
CA PRO A 138 13.71 91.11 -20.44
C PRO A 138 12.23 91.00 -20.00
N LEU A 139 11.96 90.62 -18.76
CA LEU A 139 10.61 90.57 -18.20
C LEU A 139 10.55 91.50 -16.99
N ASP A 140 10.22 92.76 -17.24
CA ASP A 140 9.92 93.76 -16.21
C ASP A 140 8.65 93.34 -15.44
N PRO A 141 8.69 93.18 -14.09
CA PRO A 141 7.54 92.82 -13.27
C PRO A 141 6.34 93.78 -13.36
N LEU A 142 6.53 95.00 -13.87
CA LEU A 142 5.46 95.99 -14.08
C LEU A 142 4.73 95.83 -15.41
N ILE A 143 5.22 95.02 -16.35
CA ILE A 143 4.56 94.80 -17.64
C ILE A 143 3.55 93.65 -17.48
N HIS A 144 2.27 94.01 -17.39
CA HIS A 144 1.19 93.03 -17.50
C HIS A 144 1.10 92.58 -18.97
N VAL A 145 1.63 91.40 -19.28
CA VAL A 145 1.59 90.80 -20.64
C VAL A 145 0.14 90.74 -21.19
N ALA A 146 -0.86 90.71 -20.31
CA ALA A 146 -2.27 90.81 -20.69
C ALA A 146 -2.64 92.09 -21.46
N GLU A 147 -1.94 93.21 -21.27
CA GLU A 147 -2.19 94.48 -21.96
C GLU A 147 -1.57 94.55 -23.38
N ARG A 148 -0.80 93.52 -23.80
CA ARG A 148 -0.14 93.48 -25.11
C ARG A 148 -0.59 92.35 -26.03
N LEU A 149 -1.77 91.76 -25.80
CA LEU A 149 -2.42 90.82 -26.72
C LEU A 149 -2.94 91.55 -27.99
N GLN A 150 -2.06 92.23 -28.72
CA GLN A 150 -2.34 92.56 -30.11
C GLN A 150 -2.00 91.32 -30.94
N TYR A 151 -3.01 90.71 -31.56
CA TYR A 151 -2.88 89.51 -32.39
C TYR A 151 -2.10 89.73 -33.71
N ASN A 152 -1.50 90.91 -33.89
CA ASN A 152 -0.72 91.27 -35.05
C ASN A 152 0.77 91.23 -34.71
N PRO A 153 1.49 90.14 -35.04
CA PRO A 153 2.92 90.12 -34.85
C PRO A 153 3.55 91.20 -35.74
N THR A 154 4.49 91.94 -35.16
CA THR A 154 5.31 92.94 -35.86
C THR A 154 6.06 92.28 -37.02
N PRO A 155 6.43 93.03 -38.07
CA PRO A 155 7.18 92.46 -39.20
C PRO A 155 8.47 91.77 -38.78
N GLU A 156 9.10 92.18 -37.67
CA GLU A 156 10.26 91.55 -37.04
C GLU A 156 9.91 90.21 -36.36
N GLU A 157 8.78 90.14 -35.64
CA GLU A 157 8.29 88.90 -35.00
C GLU A 157 7.79 87.85 -36.02
N LYS A 158 7.47 88.26 -37.26
CA LYS A 158 7.10 87.36 -38.35
C LYS A 158 8.30 86.67 -39.01
N ILE A 159 9.52 87.16 -38.81
CA ILE A 159 10.74 86.64 -39.46
C ILE A 159 10.98 85.14 -39.18
N PRO A 160 10.83 84.63 -37.94
CA PRO A 160 11.01 83.21 -37.64
C PRO A 160 9.98 82.31 -38.34
N PHE A 161 8.73 82.78 -38.45
CA PHE A 161 7.62 82.02 -39.05
C PHE A 161 7.71 81.94 -40.58
N LYS A 162 8.43 82.86 -41.24
CA LYS A 162 8.64 82.82 -42.70
C LYS A 162 9.45 81.61 -43.17
N ARG A 163 10.21 80.97 -42.28
CA ARG A 163 11.01 79.76 -42.55
C ARG A 163 10.33 78.47 -42.10
N MET A 164 9.11 78.57 -41.58
CA MET A 164 8.34 77.44 -41.07
C MET A 164 7.11 77.18 -41.91
N SER A 165 6.78 75.90 -42.07
CA SER A 165 5.47 75.50 -42.55
C SER A 165 4.38 75.81 -41.50
N PRO A 166 3.12 76.00 -41.93
CA PRO A 166 2.00 76.16 -41.00
C PRO A 166 1.83 75.00 -40.00
N GLY A 167 2.22 73.78 -40.38
CA GLY A 167 2.21 72.61 -39.50
C GLY A 167 3.25 72.72 -38.39
N GLU A 168 4.51 73.00 -38.73
CA GLU A 168 5.60 73.18 -37.75
C GLU A 168 5.32 74.34 -36.78
N ALA A 169 4.75 75.44 -37.28
CA ALA A 169 4.34 76.56 -36.43
C ALA A 169 3.22 76.17 -35.44
N SER A 170 2.28 75.33 -35.89
CA SER A 170 1.18 74.82 -35.05
C SER A 170 1.69 73.83 -33.99
N ASP A 171 2.58 72.91 -34.37
CA ASP A 171 3.17 71.93 -33.46
C ASP A 171 3.99 72.61 -32.35
N MET A 172 4.79 73.61 -32.69
CA MET A 172 5.51 74.41 -31.69
C MET A 172 4.56 75.18 -30.77
N ALA A 173 3.45 75.70 -31.29
CA ALA A 173 2.44 76.38 -30.47
C ALA A 173 1.80 75.40 -29.48
N TYR A 174 1.46 74.19 -29.91
CA TYR A 174 0.96 73.14 -29.01
C TYR A 174 1.99 72.72 -27.97
N GLU A 175 3.26 72.56 -28.35
CA GLU A 175 4.35 72.23 -27.43
C GLU A 175 4.56 73.34 -26.39
N LEU A 176 4.56 74.60 -26.82
CA LEU A 176 4.67 75.77 -25.93
C LEU A 176 3.48 75.85 -24.97
N ILE A 177 2.25 75.66 -25.46
CA ILE A 177 1.05 75.65 -24.64
C ILE A 177 1.09 74.50 -23.62
N ALA A 178 1.50 73.30 -24.05
CA ALA A 178 1.63 72.15 -23.16
C ALA A 178 2.68 72.40 -22.07
N ARG A 179 3.86 72.92 -22.43
CA ARG A 179 4.92 73.29 -21.47
C ARG A 179 4.47 74.40 -20.53
N ALA A 180 3.84 75.46 -21.04
CA ALA A 180 3.31 76.55 -20.23
C ALA A 180 2.23 76.05 -19.27
N SER A 181 1.34 75.16 -19.72
CA SER A 181 0.33 74.52 -18.87
C SER A 181 0.97 73.72 -17.74
N VAL A 182 2.00 72.92 -18.03
CA VAL A 182 2.76 72.18 -17.00
C VAL A 182 3.42 73.14 -15.99
N CYS A 183 4.06 74.21 -16.48
CA CYS A 183 4.68 75.23 -15.62
C CYS A 183 3.64 75.96 -14.75
N MET A 184 2.48 76.31 -15.31
CA MET A 184 1.39 76.95 -14.59
C MET A 184 0.80 76.02 -13.53
N ASN A 185 0.58 74.74 -13.84
CA ASN A 185 0.09 73.76 -12.88
C ASN A 185 1.10 73.51 -11.76
N TYR A 186 2.40 73.56 -12.07
CA TYR A 186 3.49 73.44 -11.10
C TYR A 186 3.59 74.67 -10.19
N ALA A 187 3.47 75.88 -10.76
CA ALA A 187 3.48 77.15 -10.04
C ALA A 187 2.23 77.32 -9.16
N ALA A 188 1.06 76.89 -9.64
CA ALA A 188 -0.19 76.87 -8.89
C ALA A 188 -0.22 75.77 -7.80
N GLY A 189 0.80 74.92 -7.73
CA GLY A 189 0.93 73.85 -6.73
C GLY A 189 0.03 72.64 -6.97
N SER A 190 -0.85 72.67 -7.97
CA SER A 190 -1.80 71.59 -8.27
C SER A 190 -1.09 70.28 -8.64
N THR A 191 -0.09 70.31 -9.52
CA THR A 191 0.69 69.10 -9.87
C THR A 191 1.57 68.61 -8.72
N LYS A 192 2.03 69.49 -7.82
CA LYS A 192 2.79 69.07 -6.64
C LYS A 192 1.92 68.23 -5.70
N SER A 193 0.67 68.65 -5.47
CA SER A 193 -0.24 67.89 -4.59
C SER A 193 -0.55 66.49 -5.13
N LEU A 194 -0.89 66.38 -6.43
CA LEU A 194 -1.17 65.11 -7.09
C LEU A 194 0.02 64.15 -7.04
N LEU A 195 1.23 64.63 -7.40
CA LEU A 195 2.44 63.81 -7.38
C LEU A 195 2.82 63.35 -5.97
N THR A 196 2.49 64.14 -4.94
CA THR A 196 2.77 63.76 -3.55
C THR A 196 1.84 62.63 -3.11
N GLU A 197 0.55 62.69 -3.47
CA GLU A 197 -0.42 61.62 -3.19
C GLU A 197 -0.09 60.31 -3.93
N GLU A 198 0.27 60.39 -5.21
CA GLU A 198 0.76 59.23 -5.97
C GLU A 198 2.05 58.63 -5.37
N LEU A 199 2.96 59.47 -4.89
CA LEU A 199 4.19 59.00 -4.27
C LEU A 199 3.92 58.33 -2.91
N ASP A 200 3.02 58.88 -2.11
CA ASP A 200 2.64 58.29 -0.81
C ASP A 200 1.88 56.97 -0.98
N THR A 201 0.98 56.86 -1.98
CA THR A 201 0.31 55.59 -2.30
C THR A 201 1.31 54.52 -2.75
N VAL A 202 2.24 54.86 -3.66
CA VAL A 202 3.31 53.93 -4.08
C VAL A 202 4.20 53.52 -2.90
N ARG A 203 4.49 54.42 -1.97
CA ARG A 203 5.25 54.10 -0.74
C ARG A 203 4.50 53.11 0.14
N GLN A 204 3.19 53.31 0.35
CA GLN A 204 2.37 52.39 1.15
C GLN A 204 2.29 51.01 0.50
N ASP A 205 2.10 50.95 -0.83
CA ASP A 205 2.10 49.69 -1.57
C ASP A 205 3.43 48.96 -1.51
N LEU A 206 4.55 49.71 -1.59
CA LEU A 206 5.90 49.16 -1.43
C LEU A 206 6.10 48.58 -0.03
N GLU A 207 5.70 49.31 1.02
CA GLU A 207 5.81 48.83 2.40
C GLU A 207 4.93 47.59 2.64
N ALA A 208 3.71 47.58 2.10
CA ALA A 208 2.81 46.43 2.17
C ALA A 208 3.39 45.20 1.44
N SER A 209 3.98 45.41 0.26
CA SER A 209 4.66 44.36 -0.51
C SER A 209 5.89 43.82 0.21
N GLN A 210 6.69 44.70 0.84
CA GLN A 210 7.84 44.29 1.66
C GLN A 210 7.42 43.43 2.86
N LYS A 211 6.34 43.80 3.56
CA LYS A 211 5.79 43.00 4.67
C LYS A 211 5.35 41.61 4.20
N LYS A 212 4.62 41.53 3.08
CA LYS A 212 4.21 40.25 2.48
C LYS A 212 5.40 39.39 2.06
N ASN A 213 6.45 40.00 1.48
CA ASN A 213 7.66 39.27 1.11
C ASN A 213 8.41 38.73 2.34
N ALA A 214 8.48 39.50 3.42
CA ALA A 214 9.09 39.04 4.68
C ALA A 214 8.32 37.87 5.29
N GLU A 215 6.99 37.93 5.29
CA GLU A 215 6.11 36.83 5.73
C GLU A 215 6.28 35.59 4.86
N LEU A 216 6.30 35.75 3.54
CA LEU A 216 6.54 34.65 2.61
C LEU A 216 7.91 33.99 2.83
N THR A 217 8.94 34.79 3.10
CA THR A 217 10.31 34.30 3.37
C THR A 217 10.33 33.46 4.64
N ARG A 218 9.70 33.94 5.71
CA ARG A 218 9.55 33.20 6.96
C ARG A 218 8.81 31.87 6.75
N HIS A 219 7.72 31.87 5.98
CA HIS A 219 6.99 30.64 5.68
C HIS A 219 7.81 29.64 4.86
N LEU A 220 8.61 30.11 3.91
CA LEU A 220 9.52 29.23 3.16
C LEU A 220 10.56 28.59 4.07
N GLU A 221 11.17 29.34 4.99
CA GLU A 221 12.13 28.80 5.96
C GLU A 221 11.50 27.74 6.87
N GLU A 222 10.27 27.97 7.35
CA GLU A 222 9.54 27.01 8.17
C GLU A 222 9.22 25.72 7.40
N ILE A 223 8.73 25.84 6.16
CA ILE A 223 8.45 24.67 5.30
C ILE A 223 9.73 23.90 4.99
N MET A 224 10.84 24.60 4.71
CA MET A 224 12.14 23.96 4.48
C MET A 224 12.61 23.19 5.71
N LYS A 225 12.50 23.77 6.89
CA LYS A 225 12.85 23.10 8.15
C LYS A 225 12.00 21.84 8.37
N ILE A 226 10.68 21.93 8.16
CA ILE A 226 9.78 20.77 8.28
C ILE A 226 10.14 19.68 7.26
N ALA A 227 10.48 20.09 6.02
CA ALA A 227 10.89 19.16 4.97
C ALA A 227 12.20 18.43 5.33
N GLU A 228 13.19 19.13 5.89
CA GLU A 228 14.45 18.56 6.36
C GLU A 228 14.25 17.59 7.52
N ASP A 229 13.45 17.98 8.53
CA ASP A 229 13.11 17.11 9.67
C ASP A 229 12.38 15.84 9.20
N ASN A 230 11.43 15.98 8.27
CA ASN A 230 10.73 14.83 7.69
C ASN A 230 11.67 13.95 6.87
N ARG A 231 12.60 14.54 6.11
CA ARG A 231 13.61 13.78 5.36
C ARG A 231 14.49 12.97 6.30
N ALA A 232 14.92 13.55 7.42
CA ALA A 232 15.71 12.84 8.44
C ALA A 232 14.93 11.69 9.07
N LYS A 233 13.65 11.89 9.40
CA LYS A 233 12.75 10.84 9.92
C LYS A 233 12.54 9.70 8.93
N VAL A 234 12.33 10.02 7.66
CA VAL A 234 12.17 9.00 6.61
C VAL A 234 13.47 8.23 6.39
N ALA A 235 14.63 8.90 6.43
CA ALA A 235 15.92 8.23 6.31
C ALA A 235 16.18 7.24 7.46
N SER A 236 15.90 7.63 8.71
CA SER A 236 16.08 6.74 9.86
C SER A 236 15.09 5.56 9.85
N ALA A 237 13.83 5.81 9.46
CA ALA A 237 12.84 4.75 9.30
C ALA A 237 13.23 3.76 8.19
N LEU A 238 13.81 4.25 7.09
CA LEU A 238 14.30 3.41 6.01
C LEU A 238 15.47 2.53 6.46
N THR A 239 16.43 3.07 7.20
CA THR A 239 17.56 2.28 7.73
C THR A 239 17.08 1.20 8.69
N GLN A 240 16.13 1.54 9.58
CA GLN A 240 15.54 0.57 10.51
C GLN A 240 14.82 -0.56 9.75
N ALA A 241 13.99 -0.23 8.76
CA ALA A 241 13.29 -1.22 7.95
C ALA A 241 14.26 -2.15 7.19
N GLN A 242 15.41 -1.65 6.76
CA GLN A 242 16.46 -2.46 6.13
C GLN A 242 17.17 -3.38 7.13
N ASP A 243 17.39 -2.94 8.37
CA ASP A 243 17.94 -3.76 9.45
C ASP A 243 16.98 -4.89 9.84
N ASP A 244 15.70 -4.57 10.02
CA ASP A 244 14.64 -5.54 10.33
C ASP A 244 14.50 -6.59 9.22
N LEU A 245 14.54 -6.17 7.96
CA LEU A 245 14.52 -7.09 6.81
C LEU A 245 15.73 -8.03 6.81
N ARG A 246 16.93 -7.52 7.14
CA ARG A 246 18.14 -8.34 7.27
C ARG A 246 18.01 -9.32 8.43
N GLN A 247 17.44 -8.92 9.56
CA GLN A 247 17.19 -9.81 10.69
C GLN A 247 16.19 -10.91 10.36
N LEU A 248 15.06 -10.57 9.75
CA LEU A 248 14.03 -11.53 9.34
C LEU A 248 14.56 -12.56 8.34
N LYS A 249 15.46 -12.13 7.44
CA LYS A 249 16.12 -13.06 6.51
C LYS A 249 16.97 -14.09 7.25
N ARG A 250 17.77 -13.66 8.24
CA ARG A 250 18.59 -14.58 9.05
C ARG A 250 17.74 -15.57 9.82
N THR A 251 16.69 -15.11 10.49
CA THR A 251 15.80 -16.01 11.25
C THR A 251 15.05 -16.99 10.34
N SER A 252 14.69 -16.57 9.12
CA SER A 252 14.12 -17.47 8.12
C SER A 252 15.11 -18.54 7.66
N ASP A 253 16.38 -18.19 7.48
CA ASP A 253 17.43 -19.13 7.08
C ASP A 253 17.74 -20.13 8.22
N ASP A 254 17.77 -19.66 9.47
CA ASP A 254 17.95 -20.50 10.65
C ASP A 254 16.79 -21.50 10.81
N LEU A 255 15.54 -21.02 10.70
CA LEU A 255 14.36 -21.88 10.81
C LEU A 255 14.32 -22.95 9.70
N LYS A 256 14.81 -22.60 8.50
CA LYS A 256 14.93 -23.55 7.39
C LYS A 256 15.97 -24.64 7.70
N LEU A 257 17.09 -24.27 8.32
CA LEU A 257 18.11 -25.24 8.75
C LEU A 257 17.56 -26.18 9.83
N ASP A 258 16.85 -25.64 10.83
CA ASP A 258 16.22 -26.42 11.89
C ASP A 258 15.15 -27.37 11.33
N PHE A 259 14.35 -26.92 10.37
CA PHE A 259 13.37 -27.76 9.69
C PHE A 259 14.02 -28.93 8.95
N GLN A 260 15.14 -28.70 8.25
CA GLN A 260 15.90 -29.76 7.57
C GLN A 260 16.50 -30.77 8.56
N LYS A 261 17.01 -30.27 9.69
CA LYS A 261 17.54 -31.11 10.77
C LYS A 261 16.44 -31.97 11.38
N ALA A 262 15.30 -31.39 11.72
CA ALA A 262 14.15 -32.11 12.26
C ALA A 262 13.60 -33.16 11.27
N THR A 263 13.56 -32.82 9.98
CA THR A 263 13.17 -33.77 8.92
C THR A 263 14.12 -34.96 8.87
N SER A 264 15.43 -34.73 8.93
CA SER A 264 16.43 -35.79 8.92
C SER A 264 16.35 -36.68 10.17
N GLN A 265 16.12 -36.08 11.35
CA GLN A 265 15.91 -36.82 12.60
C GLN A 265 14.64 -37.68 12.55
N ASN A 266 13.53 -37.14 12.05
CA ASN A 266 12.30 -37.90 11.89
C ASN A 266 12.45 -39.07 10.92
N GLN A 267 13.21 -38.91 9.83
CA GLN A 267 13.54 -40.03 8.94
C GLN A 267 14.35 -41.13 9.64
N ALA A 268 15.29 -40.77 10.51
CA ALA A 268 16.04 -41.75 11.30
C ALA A 268 15.13 -42.50 12.28
N LEU A 269 14.29 -41.78 13.03
CA LEU A 269 13.34 -42.38 13.98
C LEU A 269 12.31 -43.27 13.29
N MET A 270 11.85 -42.91 12.08
CA MET A 270 10.95 -43.78 11.31
C MET A 270 11.61 -45.12 10.97
N LYS A 271 12.89 -45.10 10.54
CA LYS A 271 13.65 -46.33 10.26
C LYS A 271 13.85 -47.18 11.51
N GLU A 272 14.14 -46.55 12.65
CA GLU A 272 14.28 -47.26 13.93
C GLU A 272 12.95 -47.90 14.35
N ARG A 273 11.83 -47.17 14.22
CA ARG A 273 10.50 -47.70 14.49
C ARG A 273 10.17 -48.89 13.60
N ASP A 274 10.46 -48.81 12.30
CA ASP A 274 10.25 -49.92 11.36
C ASP A 274 11.10 -51.15 11.75
N ALA A 275 12.36 -50.94 12.16
CA ALA A 275 13.23 -52.02 12.63
C ALA A 275 12.70 -52.68 13.91
N LEU A 276 12.24 -51.89 14.89
CA LEU A 276 11.66 -52.41 16.13
C LEU A 276 10.35 -53.18 15.90
N VAL A 277 9.52 -52.70 14.97
CA VAL A 277 8.30 -53.41 14.55
C VAL A 277 8.66 -54.78 13.96
N ALA A 278 9.66 -54.85 13.09
CA ALA A 278 10.11 -56.12 12.52
C ALA A 278 10.64 -57.10 13.60
N VAL A 279 11.38 -56.60 14.60
CA VAL A 279 11.86 -57.42 15.72
C VAL A 279 10.69 -57.95 16.56
N ARG A 280 9.71 -57.09 16.88
CA ARG A 280 8.50 -57.49 17.62
C ARG A 280 7.76 -58.60 16.88
N ASP A 281 7.57 -58.45 15.57
CA ASP A 281 6.83 -59.44 14.77
C ASP A 281 7.56 -60.78 14.75
N LYS A 282 8.89 -60.77 14.62
CA LYS A 282 9.73 -61.98 14.73
C LYS A 282 9.57 -62.66 16.09
N LEU A 283 9.70 -61.93 17.18
CA LEU A 283 9.54 -62.47 18.54
C LEU A 283 8.13 -63.03 18.78
N THR A 284 7.11 -62.38 18.23
CA THR A 284 5.73 -62.86 18.31
C THR A 284 5.59 -64.22 17.61
N THR A 285 6.17 -64.37 16.41
CA THR A 285 6.16 -65.66 15.71
C THR A 285 6.97 -66.75 16.41
N GLU A 286 8.13 -66.40 17.00
CA GLU A 286 8.96 -67.35 17.74
C GLU A 286 8.26 -67.81 19.03
N ASN A 287 7.60 -66.91 19.77
CA ASN A 287 6.84 -67.25 20.97
C ASN A 287 5.66 -68.18 20.66
N LEU A 288 4.94 -67.95 19.56
CA LEU A 288 3.87 -68.84 19.11
C LEU A 288 4.40 -70.24 18.79
N SER A 289 5.48 -70.32 18.00
CA SER A 289 6.12 -71.60 17.67
C SER A 289 6.62 -72.34 18.92
N LEU A 290 7.21 -71.63 19.88
CA LEU A 290 7.68 -72.23 21.13
C LEU A 290 6.51 -72.74 21.99
N GLY A 291 5.38 -72.02 22.00
CA GLY A 291 4.15 -72.48 22.64
C GLY A 291 3.66 -73.81 22.06
N ASP A 292 3.65 -73.92 20.73
CA ASP A 292 3.29 -75.16 20.02
C ASP A 292 4.26 -76.30 20.36
N ASP A 293 5.58 -76.04 20.34
CA ASP A 293 6.61 -77.02 20.65
C ASP A 293 6.47 -77.56 22.09
N ILE A 294 6.23 -76.67 23.07
CA ILE A 294 6.00 -77.05 24.47
C ILE A 294 4.73 -77.91 24.60
N CYS A 295 3.64 -77.54 23.92
CA CYS A 295 2.40 -78.32 23.94
C CYS A 295 2.63 -79.72 23.34
N ASN A 296 3.35 -79.81 22.22
CA ASN A 296 3.67 -81.06 21.55
C ASN A 296 4.58 -81.96 22.41
N GLU A 297 5.61 -81.41 23.05
CA GLU A 297 6.50 -82.15 23.95
C GLU A 297 5.71 -82.75 25.12
N ARG A 298 4.84 -81.95 25.76
CA ARG A 298 4.01 -82.40 26.89
C ARG A 298 3.01 -83.47 26.48
N LEU A 299 2.34 -83.30 25.35
CA LEU A 299 1.43 -84.30 24.81
C LEU A 299 2.16 -85.62 24.57
N THR A 300 3.33 -85.57 23.94
CA THR A 300 4.16 -86.76 23.69
C THR A 300 4.60 -87.44 24.99
N GLY A 301 5.05 -86.66 25.98
CA GLY A 301 5.43 -87.19 27.29
C GLY A 301 4.26 -87.84 28.03
N PHE A 302 3.07 -87.24 27.93
CA PHE A 302 1.83 -87.79 28.50
C PHE A 302 1.42 -89.11 27.84
N GLU A 303 1.41 -89.16 26.50
CA GLU A 303 1.13 -90.38 25.73
C GLU A 303 2.11 -91.51 26.07
N GLN A 304 3.40 -91.17 26.21
CA GLN A 304 4.43 -92.13 26.62
C GLN A 304 4.16 -92.66 28.03
N GLY A 305 3.76 -91.82 28.98
CA GLY A 305 3.38 -92.23 30.33
C GLY A 305 2.18 -93.19 30.33
N ILE A 306 1.14 -92.88 29.55
CA ILE A 306 -0.02 -93.76 29.35
C ILE A 306 0.42 -95.13 28.80
N ALA A 307 1.29 -95.14 27.79
CA ALA A 307 1.80 -96.35 27.18
C ALA A 307 2.56 -97.23 28.20
N GLN A 308 3.38 -96.61 29.06
CA GLN A 308 4.08 -97.31 30.14
C GLN A 308 3.11 -97.90 31.17
N CYS A 309 2.10 -97.15 31.61
CA CYS A 309 1.08 -97.64 32.54
C CYS A 309 0.35 -98.87 31.99
N ARG A 310 -0.04 -98.84 30.70
CA ARG A 310 -0.64 -100.00 30.03
C ARG A 310 0.30 -101.21 30.03
N TYR A 311 1.58 -101.00 29.74
CA TYR A 311 2.58 -102.06 29.70
C TYR A 311 2.78 -102.73 31.07
N PHE A 312 2.95 -101.95 32.14
CA PHE A 312 3.25 -102.50 33.47
C PHE A 312 2.03 -103.08 34.19
N PHE A 313 0.86 -102.47 34.06
CA PHE A 313 -0.31 -102.82 34.87
C PHE A 313 -1.42 -103.53 34.09
N GLY A 314 -1.26 -103.71 32.77
CA GLY A 314 -2.29 -104.31 31.92
C GLY A 314 -3.56 -103.46 31.85
N THR A 315 -3.50 -102.18 32.22
CA THR A 315 -4.67 -101.30 32.29
C THR A 315 -5.32 -101.16 30.92
N PRO A 316 -6.60 -101.55 30.75
CA PRO A 316 -7.29 -101.39 29.48
C PRO A 316 -7.54 -99.90 29.23
N LEU A 317 -6.87 -99.33 28.24
CA LEU A 317 -7.03 -97.93 27.84
C LEU A 317 -8.37 -97.65 27.12
N SER A 318 -9.07 -98.71 26.70
CA SER A 318 -10.35 -98.66 25.99
C SER A 318 -11.51 -99.13 26.88
N HIS A 319 -11.48 -98.78 28.16
CA HIS A 319 -12.57 -99.11 29.08
C HIS A 319 -13.67 -98.05 28.97
N ASP A 320 -14.94 -98.44 28.85
CA ASP A 320 -16.07 -97.51 28.68
C ASP A 320 -16.23 -96.49 29.82
N GLY A 321 -15.68 -96.80 31.00
CA GLY A 321 -15.63 -95.90 32.15
C GLY A 321 -14.43 -94.93 32.19
N PHE A 322 -13.46 -95.06 31.27
CA PHE A 322 -12.32 -94.16 31.17
C PHE A 322 -12.63 -93.01 30.21
N ASP A 323 -12.70 -91.80 30.76
CA ASP A 323 -13.08 -90.60 30.02
C ASP A 323 -12.12 -89.48 30.41
N ILE A 324 -11.21 -89.12 29.48
CA ILE A 324 -10.18 -88.09 29.69
C ILE A 324 -10.83 -86.71 29.89
N MET A 325 -12.07 -86.51 29.42
CA MET A 325 -12.81 -85.29 29.64
C MET A 325 -13.50 -85.24 31.01
N LYS A 326 -13.13 -86.13 31.94
CA LYS A 326 -13.60 -86.10 33.32
C LYS A 326 -12.45 -86.06 34.32
N ILE A 327 -12.61 -85.26 35.36
CA ILE A 327 -11.68 -85.13 36.48
C ILE A 327 -12.33 -85.65 37.77
N VAL A 328 -11.54 -86.28 38.63
CA VAL A 328 -12.02 -86.73 39.94
C VAL A 328 -11.84 -85.60 40.94
N VAL A 329 -12.94 -85.02 41.41
CA VAL A 329 -12.96 -83.99 42.46
C VAL A 329 -13.77 -84.54 43.63
N ASN A 330 -13.19 -84.57 44.83
CA ASN A 330 -13.82 -85.10 46.05
C ASN A 330 -14.38 -86.53 45.91
N GLY A 331 -13.71 -87.38 45.14
CA GLY A 331 -14.11 -88.78 44.92
C GLY A 331 -15.26 -88.97 43.93
N GLN A 332 -15.72 -87.91 43.26
CA GLN A 332 -16.69 -87.98 42.18
C GLN A 332 -16.05 -87.63 40.84
N LEU A 333 -16.45 -88.34 39.78
CA LEU A 333 -15.97 -88.13 38.42
C LEU A 333 -16.86 -87.10 37.72
N LEU A 334 -16.34 -85.88 37.53
CA LEU A 334 -17.06 -84.74 36.94
C LEU A 334 -16.55 -84.42 35.54
N SER A 335 -17.42 -83.95 34.64
CA SER A 335 -17.02 -83.53 33.31
C SER A 335 -16.29 -82.19 33.34
N LEU A 336 -15.19 -82.10 32.61
CA LEU A 336 -14.42 -80.86 32.45
C LEU A 336 -15.24 -79.76 31.74
N SER A 337 -16.18 -80.13 30.87
CA SER A 337 -17.02 -79.18 30.13
C SER A 337 -18.08 -78.47 30.99
N THR A 338 -18.30 -78.93 32.23
CA THR A 338 -19.34 -78.41 33.13
C THR A 338 -18.78 -77.60 34.29
N LEU A 339 -17.45 -77.40 34.36
CA LEU A 339 -16.80 -76.58 35.38
C LEU A 339 -16.78 -75.12 34.93
N ASP A 340 -17.32 -74.22 35.75
CA ASP A 340 -17.21 -72.78 35.52
C ASP A 340 -15.78 -72.28 35.81
N GLU A 341 -15.36 -71.18 35.17
CA GLU A 341 -13.97 -70.66 35.22
C GLU A 341 -13.48 -70.41 36.67
N ASP A 342 -14.36 -69.94 37.55
CA ASP A 342 -14.04 -69.68 38.95
C ASP A 342 -13.81 -70.97 39.76
N GLU A 343 -14.52 -72.04 39.43
CA GLU A 343 -14.42 -73.35 40.11
C GLU A 343 -13.18 -74.13 39.63
N ALA A 344 -12.85 -74.02 38.34
CA ALA A 344 -11.62 -74.56 37.77
C ALA A 344 -10.37 -73.88 38.36
N ALA A 345 -10.40 -72.55 38.55
CA ALA A 345 -9.32 -71.80 39.18
C ALA A 345 -9.14 -72.13 40.67
N ALA A 346 -10.23 -72.37 41.40
CA ALA A 346 -10.17 -72.78 42.80
C ALA A 346 -9.54 -74.17 42.99
N ILE A 347 -9.84 -75.13 42.10
CA ILE A 347 -9.27 -76.49 42.12
C ILE A 347 -7.78 -76.48 41.78
N ALA A 348 -7.35 -75.66 40.81
CA ALA A 348 -5.93 -75.52 40.45
C ALA A 348 -5.10 -75.00 41.64
N ASN A 349 -5.61 -74.03 42.40
CA ASN A 349 -4.91 -73.43 43.54
C ASN A 349 -4.88 -74.31 44.81
N ALA A 350 -5.76 -75.32 44.91
CA ALA A 350 -5.89 -76.17 46.11
C ALA A 350 -4.95 -77.39 46.14
N SER A 351 -4.26 -77.71 45.03
CA SER A 351 -3.39 -78.90 44.94
C SER A 351 -1.99 -78.53 44.43
N PRO A 352 -0.92 -78.63 45.27
CA PRO A 352 0.41 -78.13 44.91
C PRO A 352 1.08 -78.90 43.76
N SER A 353 0.55 -80.06 43.37
CA SER A 353 1.04 -80.86 42.24
C SER A 353 0.21 -80.70 40.94
N GLY A 354 -0.98 -80.09 41.01
CA GLY A 354 -1.90 -79.91 39.87
C GLY A 354 -2.02 -78.45 39.39
N ALA A 355 -1.60 -77.49 40.23
CA ALA A 355 -1.63 -76.06 39.95
C ALA A 355 -0.87 -75.65 38.67
N GLN A 356 0.18 -76.39 38.32
CA GLN A 356 1.05 -76.04 37.19
C GLN A 356 0.44 -76.44 35.83
N ALA A 357 -0.28 -77.56 35.75
CA ALA A 357 -0.80 -78.08 34.48
C ALA A 357 -2.07 -77.36 33.99
N ILE A 358 -2.92 -76.88 34.90
CA ILE A 358 -4.19 -76.23 34.55
C ILE A 358 -4.00 -74.73 34.31
N ALA A 359 -3.10 -74.07 35.05
CA ALA A 359 -2.80 -72.65 34.86
C ALA A 359 -2.14 -72.37 33.49
N GLU A 360 -1.33 -73.29 32.97
CA GLU A 360 -0.71 -73.12 31.63
C GLU A 360 -1.69 -73.30 30.47
N VAL A 361 -2.74 -74.11 30.62
CA VAL A 361 -3.79 -74.24 29.58
C VAL A 361 -4.63 -72.96 29.48
N LEU A 362 -4.91 -72.29 30.60
CA LEU A 362 -5.68 -71.04 30.63
C LEU A 362 -4.86 -69.82 30.14
N PHE A 363 -3.54 -69.79 30.39
CA PHE A 363 -2.68 -68.68 29.98
C PHE A 363 -2.40 -68.63 28.47
N VAL A 364 -2.45 -69.76 27.76
CA VAL A 364 -2.27 -69.83 26.30
C VAL A 364 -3.47 -69.26 25.54
N THR A 365 -4.66 -69.25 26.15
CA THR A 365 -5.89 -68.75 25.52
C THR A 365 -6.16 -67.25 25.64
N THR A 366 -5.35 -66.48 26.39
CA THR A 366 -5.61 -65.05 26.68
C THR A 366 -4.52 -64.05 26.29
N LEU A 367 -3.54 -64.41 25.45
CA LEU A 367 -2.55 -63.48 24.91
C LEU A 367 -2.65 -63.26 23.40
#